data_AF-A0A143XWD5-F1
#
_entry.id   AF-A0A143XWD5-F1
#
_cell.length_a   1.000
_cell.length_b   1.000
_cell.length_c   1.000
_cell.angle_alpha   90.00
_cell.angle_beta   90.00
_cell.angle_gamma   90.00
#
_symmetry.space_group_name_H-M   'P 1'
#
loop_
_entity.id
_entity.type
_entity.pdbx_description
1 polymer ?
#
loop_
_entity_poly.entity_id
_entity_poly.type
_entity_poly.pdbx_seq_one_letter_code
_entity_poly.pdbx_strand_id
1 'polypeptide(L)' 'MKKKEFKKIMSMIGKKEGISPEQVEREIQHAIDSGFNNSDISIRDNWEKVPYKGESPTAKEVIEYLCKKVREQQ' A
#
# COMPACT_ATOMS: atom_id res chain seq x y z
N MET A 1 2.07 -11.39 4.43
CA MET A 1 0.64 -11.54 4.07
C MET A 1 0.50 -12.52 2.90
N LYS A 2 -0.44 -13.48 2.99
CA LYS A 2 -0.73 -14.41 1.90
C LYS A 2 -1.61 -13.72 0.83
N LYS A 3 -1.44 -14.08 -0.45
CA LYS A 3 -2.24 -13.52 -1.58
C LYS A 3 -3.76 -13.60 -1.35
N LYS A 4 -4.24 -14.67 -0.71
CA LYS A 4 -5.66 -14.87 -0.38
C LYS A 4 -6.18 -13.86 0.64
N GLU A 5 -5.35 -13.49 1.62
CA GLU A 5 -5.71 -12.50 2.66
C GLU A 5 -5.80 -11.11 2.07
N PHE A 6 -4.85 -10.75 1.22
CA PHE A 6 -4.84 -9.47 0.50
C PHE A 6 -6.13 -9.29 -0.32
N LYS A 7 -6.49 -10.28 -1.15
CA LYS A 7 -7.74 -10.25 -1.94
C LYS A 7 -8.99 -10.14 -1.05
N LYS A 8 -8.99 -10.79 0.11
CA LYS A 8 -10.11 -10.70 1.05
C LYS A 8 -10.26 -9.28 1.60
N ILE A 9 -9.15 -8.62 1.94
CA ILE A 9 -9.15 -7.22 2.42
C ILE A 9 -9.63 -6.28 1.31
N MET A 10 -9.08 -6.39 0.10
CA MET A 10 -9.53 -5.59 -1.03
C MET A 10 -11.04 -5.76 -1.29
N SER A 11 -11.54 -7.00 -1.20
CA SER A 11 -12.99 -7.26 -1.36
C SER A 11 -13.83 -6.68 -0.22
N MET A 12 -13.35 -6.72 1.03
CA MET A 12 -14.06 -6.11 2.16
C MET A 12 -14.14 -4.59 2.03
N ILE A 13 -13.04 -3.93 1.63
CA ILE A 13 -13.01 -2.49 1.38
C ILE A 13 -13.92 -2.16 0.20
N GLY A 14 -13.83 -2.90 -0.90
CA GLY A 14 -14.66 -2.67 -2.08
C GLY A 14 -16.15 -2.78 -1.78
N LYS A 15 -16.56 -3.79 -1.01
CA LYS A 15 -17.96 -3.91 -0.55
C LYS A 15 -18.42 -2.75 0.32
N LYS A 16 -17.54 -2.20 1.15
CA LYS A 16 -17.86 -1.08 2.04
C LYS A 16 -18.03 0.23 1.26
N GLU A 17 -17.15 0.46 0.29
CA GLU A 17 -17.12 1.69 -0.51
C GLU A 17 -17.97 1.61 -1.79
N GLY A 18 -18.55 0.43 -2.10
CA GLY A 18 -19.37 0.22 -3.30
C GLY A 18 -18.58 0.08 -4.61
N ILE A 19 -17.29 -0.28 -4.53
CA ILE A 19 -16.39 -0.43 -5.69
C ILE A 19 -15.83 -1.85 -5.79
N SER A 20 -15.24 -2.20 -6.94
CA SER A 20 -14.63 -3.53 -7.12
C SER A 20 -13.31 -3.67 -6.35
N PRO A 21 -12.92 -4.88 -5.91
CA PRO A 21 -11.63 -5.09 -5.26
C PRO A 21 -10.43 -4.68 -6.13
N GLU A 22 -10.54 -4.81 -7.45
CA GLU A 22 -9.54 -4.35 -8.40
C GLU A 22 -9.45 -2.82 -8.44
N GLN A 23 -10.59 -2.12 -8.33
CA GLN A 23 -10.60 -0.66 -8.20
C GLN A 23 -9.95 -0.22 -6.88
N VAL A 24 -10.24 -0.91 -5.77
CA VAL A 24 -9.57 -0.62 -4.48
C VAL A 24 -8.05 -0.73 -4.63
N GLU A 25 -7.55 -1.81 -5.22
CA GLU A 25 -6.12 -2.02 -5.43
C GLU A 25 -5.51 -0.92 -6.31
N ARG A 26 -6.21 -0.53 -7.38
CA ARG A 26 -5.79 0.56 -8.28
C ARG A 26 -5.74 1.92 -7.57
N GLU A 27 -6.74 2.25 -6.78
CA GLU A 27 -6.78 3.52 -6.02
C GLU A 27 -5.66 3.58 -4.97
N ILE A 28 -5.39 2.45 -4.29
CA ILE A 28 -4.26 2.35 -3.36
C ILE A 28 -2.94 2.55 -4.10
N GLN A 29 -2.75 1.90 -5.25
CA GLN A 29 -1.54 2.08 -6.05
C GLN A 29 -1.38 3.54 -6.51
N HIS A 30 -2.47 4.19 -6.93
CA HIS A 30 -2.44 5.60 -7.33
C HIS A 30 -2.05 6.54 -6.17
N ALA A 31 -2.53 6.27 -4.97
CA ALA A 31 -2.14 7.01 -3.76
C ALA A 31 -0.65 6.79 -3.42
N ILE A 32 -0.15 5.57 -3.59
CA ILE A 32 1.27 5.23 -3.42
C ILE A 32 2.11 5.97 -4.44
N ASP A 33 1.76 5.91 -5.72
CA ASP A 33 2.50 6.56 -6.80
C ASP A 33 2.53 8.08 -6.61
N SER A 34 1.43 8.67 -6.14
CA SER A 34 1.35 10.10 -5.82
C SER A 34 2.24 10.47 -4.63
N GLY A 35 2.28 9.62 -3.61
CA GLY A 35 3.16 9.81 -2.46
C GLY A 35 4.65 9.61 -2.79
N PHE A 36 4.95 8.61 -3.62
CA PHE A 36 6.31 8.24 -4.01
C PHE A 36 6.94 9.28 -4.94
N ASN A 37 6.16 9.84 -5.87
CA ASN A 37 6.61 10.91 -6.77
C ASN A 37 6.56 12.31 -6.15
N ASN A 38 6.29 12.41 -4.85
CA ASN A 38 6.24 13.69 -4.15
C ASN A 38 7.63 14.32 -4.06
N SER A 39 7.73 15.62 -4.30
CA SER A 39 8.98 16.38 -4.29
C SER A 39 9.49 16.72 -2.89
N ASP A 40 8.67 16.55 -1.85
CA ASP A 40 9.05 16.81 -0.47
C ASP A 40 10.06 15.76 0.03
N ILE A 41 11.23 16.24 0.45
CA ILE A 41 12.34 15.43 0.96
C ILE A 41 11.88 14.58 2.15
N SER A 42 11.06 15.14 3.05
CA SER A 42 10.58 14.44 4.25
C SER A 42 9.69 13.25 3.89
N ILE A 43 8.94 13.37 2.79
CA ILE A 43 8.07 12.29 2.29
C ILE A 43 8.94 11.23 1.60
N ARG A 44 9.89 11.66 0.77
CA ARG A 44 10.81 10.77 0.05
C ARG A 44 11.66 9.91 1.00
N ASP A 45 12.20 10.49 2.06
CA ASP A 45 12.97 9.78 3.09
C ASP A 45 12.18 8.65 3.75
N ASN A 46 10.84 8.79 3.84
CA ASN A 46 9.99 7.74 4.37
C ASN A 46 9.76 6.62 3.35
N TRP A 47 9.63 6.97 2.07
CA TRP A 47 9.50 5.98 1.00
C TRP A 47 10.78 5.18 0.75
N GLU A 48 11.96 5.79 0.93
CA GLU A 48 13.25 5.08 0.83
C GLU A 48 13.40 3.95 1.86
N LYS A 49 12.68 4.02 2.99
CA LYS A 49 12.69 2.97 4.03
C LYS A 49 11.78 1.79 3.70
N VAL A 50 10.91 1.90 2.70
CA VAL A 50 9.98 0.85 2.30
C VAL A 50 10.73 -0.12 1.38
N PRO A 51 10.88 -1.40 1.75
CA PRO A 51 11.48 -2.38 0.85
C PRO A 51 10.47 -2.79 -0.22
N TYR A 52 10.81 -2.59 -1.49
CA TYR A 52 10.02 -3.03 -2.63
C TYR A 52 10.88 -3.64 -3.73
N LYS A 53 10.25 -4.39 -4.63
CA LYS A 53 10.89 -5.00 -5.79
C LYS A 53 10.46 -4.28 -7.07
N GLY A 54 11.44 -3.78 -7.85
CA GLY A 54 11.19 -3.13 -9.14
C GLY A 54 11.35 -1.62 -9.08
N GLU A 55 10.61 -0.90 -9.92
CA GLU A 55 10.72 0.55 -10.07
C GLU A 55 9.92 1.33 -9.00
N SER A 56 8.76 0.82 -8.58
CA SER A 56 7.91 1.44 -7.57
C SER A 56 7.31 0.40 -6.60
N PRO A 57 6.99 0.80 -5.36
CA PRO A 57 6.38 -0.09 -4.38
C PRO A 57 4.95 -0.47 -4.76
N THR A 58 4.62 -1.75 -4.60
CA THR A 58 3.26 -2.24 -4.82
C THR A 58 2.37 -2.04 -3.58
N ALA A 59 1.05 -1.92 -3.79
CA ALA A 59 0.05 -1.86 -2.71
C ALA A 59 0.26 -2.93 -1.62
N LYS A 60 0.60 -4.15 -2.03
CA LYS A 60 0.85 -5.26 -1.11
C LYS A 60 2.10 -5.05 -0.26
N GLU A 61 3.22 -4.62 -0.87
CA GLU A 61 4.49 -4.41 -0.17
C GLU A 61 4.38 -3.27 0.85
N VAL A 62 3.73 -2.17 0.47
CA VAL A 62 3.51 -1.02 1.37
C VAL A 62 2.65 -1.44 2.57
N ILE A 63 1.53 -2.14 2.33
CA ILE A 63 0.67 -2.61 3.41
C ILE A 63 1.41 -3.58 4.32
N GLU A 64 2.22 -4.49 3.78
CA GLU A 64 3.04 -5.41 4.58
C GLU A 64 4.07 -4.67 5.44
N TYR A 65 4.76 -3.67 4.88
CA TYR A 65 5.71 -2.83 5.61
C TYR A 65 5.04 -2.05 6.74
N LEU A 66 3.92 -1.38 6.44
CA LEU A 66 3.17 -0.61 7.42
C LEU A 66 2.64 -1.51 8.55
N CYS A 67 2.10 -2.69 8.22
CA CYS A 67 1.66 -3.66 9.23
C CYS A 67 2.80 -4.08 10.15
N LYS A 68 4.02 -4.25 9.62
CA LYS A 68 5.20 -4.57 10.42
C LYS A 68 5.56 -3.40 11.33
N LYS A 69 5.60 -2.19 10.80
CA LYS A 69 5.93 -0.97 11.56
C LYS A 69 4.96 -0.70 12.71
N VAL A 70 3.66 -0.88 12.47
CA VAL A 70 2.65 -0.72 13.53
C VAL A 70 2.85 -1.73 14.65
N ARG A 71 3.22 -2.98 14.33
CA ARG A 71 3.53 -4.01 15.34
C ARG A 71 4.82 -3.74 16.10
N GLU A 72 5.81 -3.10 15.48
CA GLU A 72 7.05 -2.68 16.14
C GLU A 72 6.84 -1.49 17.09
N GLN A 73 5.73 -0.75 16.94
CA GLN A 73 5.37 0.41 17.76
C GLN A 73 4.37 0.08 18.89
N GLN A 74 3.96 -1.19 19.02
CA GLN A 74 3.12 -1.70 20.11
C GLN A 74 3.94 -2.53 21.09
#